data_AF-A0A067BW41-F1
#
_entry.id   AF-A0A067BW41-F1
#
_cell.length_a   1.000
_cell.length_b   1.000
_cell.length_c   1.000
_cell.angle_alpha   90.00
_cell.angle_beta   90.00
_cell.angle_gamma   90.00
#
_symmetry.space_group_name_H-M   'P 1'
#
loop_
_entity.id
_entity.type
_entity.pdbx_description
1 polymer ?
#
loop_
_entity_poly.entity_id
_entity_poly.type
_entity_poly.pdbx_seq_one_letter_code
_entity_poly.pdbx_strand_id
1 'polypeptide(L)'
;MFRLVKAGDAEAAHAIEVASYPADEAARLAQIQARLTDASAFFLGAYAIAGALVGFVNGTLASERELTAASLSQHDPSGRFLCIHSVVVEAAHRRDGLGTALLRAYLAHVQQHHPSVDAIVLLAKPALVQWYVRCGFRVTRLSPVVHGQDAWLELVFDCVAAHAVVQVDAFARKAFEGNPAAVVVLPPMQFDAPGAATWMQQVALERNLSETAFVSPRDASPNDYNLRWFKPAKEVDICGHATLAAAYTLYVDGHCAKDASIRFHTKSGVLTTRYVMPPDGVAGIEMDFPTMHRVPRDEAWRAATSSTLVAALSIGIHDVIAIEQYGTDIICHVTPTAFAEMTPHFRSLLVLDCRATIVTCAAHVDSGYDFYSRFFGPRSGVDEDPVTGSAHCALAPYWATLLPQTSFRGRQQSARGGDVSARLAGDRVFLFGTAVLTLRGRLLA
;
A
#
# COMPACT_ATOMS: atom_id res chain seq x y z
N MET A 1 12.95 11.87 -30.32
CA MET A 1 11.69 11.09 -30.35
C MET A 1 12.03 9.61 -30.14
N PHE A 2 11.19 8.84 -29.42
CA PHE A 2 11.38 7.40 -29.26
C PHE A 2 10.35 6.64 -30.08
N ARG A 3 10.78 5.66 -30.88
CA ARG A 3 9.90 4.79 -31.69
C ARG A 3 10.58 3.47 -32.00
N LEU A 4 9.81 2.45 -32.40
CA LEU A 4 10.38 1.18 -32.84
C LEU A 4 11.30 1.38 -34.05
N VAL A 5 12.43 0.66 -34.04
CA VAL A 5 13.42 0.67 -35.11
C VAL A 5 12.89 -0.11 -36.30
N LYS A 6 13.07 0.43 -37.51
CA LYS A 6 12.58 -0.19 -38.75
C LYS A 6 13.72 -0.97 -39.43
N ALA A 7 13.38 -1.94 -40.27
CA ALA A 7 14.36 -2.70 -41.06
C ALA A 7 15.31 -1.80 -41.87
N GLY A 8 14.83 -0.66 -42.40
CA GLY A 8 15.64 0.32 -43.12
C GLY A 8 16.70 1.04 -42.27
N ASP A 9 16.58 0.99 -40.94
CA ASP A 9 17.54 1.60 -40.01
C ASP A 9 18.65 0.61 -39.60
N ALA A 10 18.67 -0.63 -40.15
CA ALA A 10 19.57 -1.70 -39.71
C ALA A 10 21.06 -1.35 -39.83
N GLU A 11 21.48 -0.71 -40.93
CA GLU A 11 22.87 -0.29 -41.13
C GLU A 11 23.27 0.82 -40.14
N ALA A 12 22.38 1.78 -39.90
CA ALA A 12 22.61 2.84 -38.91
C ALA A 12 22.71 2.26 -37.49
N ALA A 13 21.84 1.32 -37.14
CA ALA A 13 21.91 0.61 -35.86
C ALA A 13 23.23 -0.16 -35.73
N HIS A 14 23.67 -0.87 -36.78
CA HIS A 14 24.94 -1.59 -36.76
C HIS A 14 26.15 -0.66 -36.60
N ALA A 15 26.15 0.50 -37.27
CA ALA A 15 27.21 1.49 -37.12
C ALA A 15 27.33 1.98 -35.66
N ILE A 16 26.19 2.29 -35.02
CA ILE A 16 26.17 2.72 -33.61
C ILE A 16 26.62 1.59 -32.66
N GLU A 17 26.23 0.34 -32.94
CA GLU A 17 26.62 -0.84 -32.16
C GLU A 17 28.15 -1.03 -32.16
N VAL A 18 28.76 -1.07 -33.35
CA VAL A 18 30.20 -1.29 -33.51
C VAL A 18 31.00 -0.11 -32.93
N ALA A 19 30.45 1.11 -32.96
CA ALA A 19 31.06 2.27 -32.31
C ALA A 19 30.90 2.29 -30.77
N SER A 20 30.11 1.37 -30.20
CA SER A 20 29.80 1.34 -28.76
C SER A 20 30.42 0.16 -28.03
N TYR A 21 30.76 -0.93 -28.74
CA TYR A 21 31.33 -2.15 -28.17
C TYR A 21 32.66 -2.54 -28.84
N PRO A 22 33.55 -3.25 -28.13
CA PRO A 22 34.67 -3.98 -28.74
C PRO A 22 34.20 -4.94 -29.85
N ALA A 23 35.09 -5.25 -30.81
CA ALA A 23 34.74 -6.04 -31.99
C ALA A 23 34.25 -7.48 -31.67
N ASP A 24 34.67 -8.04 -30.55
CA ASP A 24 34.26 -9.36 -30.03
C ASP A 24 32.96 -9.33 -29.23
N GLU A 25 32.50 -8.15 -28.81
CA GLU A 25 31.24 -7.94 -28.07
C GLU A 25 30.11 -7.38 -28.96
N ALA A 26 30.44 -6.64 -30.03
CA ALA A 26 29.48 -5.97 -30.90
C ALA A 26 28.63 -6.95 -31.73
N ALA A 27 27.32 -6.71 -31.81
CA ALA A 27 26.45 -7.49 -32.68
C ALA A 27 26.77 -7.27 -34.16
N ARG A 28 26.86 -8.36 -34.92
CA ARG A 28 27.03 -8.33 -36.38
C ARG A 28 25.76 -7.80 -37.06
N LEU A 29 25.90 -7.21 -38.25
CA LEU A 29 24.76 -6.70 -39.03
C LEU A 29 23.65 -7.76 -39.20
N ALA A 30 24.02 -9.00 -39.51
CA ALA A 30 23.07 -10.10 -39.65
C ALA A 30 22.28 -10.38 -38.35
N GLN A 31 22.90 -10.23 -37.18
CA GLN A 31 22.20 -10.40 -35.89
C GLN A 31 21.23 -9.25 -35.63
N ILE A 32 21.60 -8.02 -35.99
CA ILE A 32 20.71 -6.86 -35.90
C ILE A 32 19.51 -7.03 -36.84
N GLN A 33 19.74 -7.46 -38.08
CA GLN A 33 18.68 -7.73 -39.05
C GLN A 33 17.76 -8.86 -38.59
N ALA A 34 18.30 -9.95 -38.03
CA ALA A 34 17.50 -11.02 -37.44
C ALA A 34 16.63 -10.50 -36.29
N ARG A 35 17.20 -9.73 -35.35
CA ARG A 35 16.43 -9.10 -34.25
C ARG A 35 15.34 -8.15 -34.74
N LEU A 36 15.61 -7.38 -35.80
CA LEU A 36 14.60 -6.51 -36.44
C LEU A 36 13.50 -7.30 -37.17
N THR A 37 13.76 -8.56 -37.52
CA THR A 37 12.78 -9.43 -38.16
C THR A 37 11.95 -10.15 -37.11
N ASP A 38 12.63 -10.80 -36.17
CA ASP A 38 12.03 -11.76 -35.25
C ASP A 38 11.55 -11.11 -33.95
N ALA A 39 12.21 -10.04 -33.49
CA ALA A 39 11.99 -9.41 -32.19
C ALA A 39 11.80 -7.87 -32.30
N SER A 40 11.25 -7.39 -33.43
CA SER A 40 11.08 -5.96 -33.71
C SER A 40 10.32 -5.19 -32.63
N ALA A 41 9.37 -5.85 -31.96
CA ALA A 41 8.58 -5.28 -30.86
C ALA A 41 9.45 -4.86 -29.64
N PHE A 42 10.63 -5.46 -29.51
CA PHE A 42 11.60 -5.22 -28.44
C PHE A 42 12.81 -4.42 -28.92
N PHE A 43 12.68 -3.67 -30.02
CA PHE A 43 13.73 -2.85 -30.61
C PHE A 43 13.30 -1.38 -30.67
N LEU A 44 13.70 -0.59 -29.68
CA LEU A 44 13.31 0.83 -29.55
C LEU A 44 14.48 1.75 -29.87
N GLY A 45 14.26 2.72 -30.74
CA GLY A 45 15.25 3.70 -31.18
C GLY A 45 14.97 5.10 -30.65
N ALA A 46 16.05 5.84 -30.41
CA ALA A 46 16.07 7.29 -30.22
C ALA A 46 16.42 7.96 -31.54
N TYR A 47 15.59 8.91 -31.95
CA TYR A 47 15.74 9.64 -33.21
C TYR A 47 15.89 11.14 -32.97
N ALA A 48 16.84 11.74 -33.67
CA ALA A 48 17.01 13.18 -33.77
C ALA A 48 15.81 13.81 -34.52
N ILE A 49 15.67 15.14 -34.43
CA ILE A 49 14.58 15.88 -35.11
C ILE A 49 14.61 15.65 -36.62
N ALA A 50 15.81 15.56 -37.21
CA ALA A 50 16.00 15.27 -38.63
C ALA A 50 15.68 13.81 -39.03
N GLY A 51 15.26 12.96 -38.08
CA GLY A 51 14.87 11.57 -38.34
C GLY A 51 16.00 10.55 -38.32
N ALA A 52 17.24 10.96 -38.06
CA ALA A 52 18.39 10.06 -37.92
C ALA A 52 18.31 9.27 -36.61
N LEU A 53 18.62 7.97 -36.66
CA LEU A 53 18.79 7.12 -35.48
C LEU A 53 20.08 7.52 -34.75
N VAL A 54 19.98 7.82 -33.46
CA VAL A 54 21.11 8.28 -32.62
C VAL A 54 21.36 7.39 -31.39
N GLY A 55 20.55 6.35 -31.20
CA GLY A 55 20.71 5.36 -30.15
C GLY A 55 19.57 4.36 -30.15
N PHE A 56 19.74 3.20 -29.52
CA PHE A 56 18.68 2.20 -29.41
C PHE A 56 18.88 1.26 -28.21
N VAL A 57 17.79 0.56 -27.88
CA VAL A 57 17.77 -0.61 -26.99
C VAL A 57 17.14 -1.76 -27.76
N ASN A 58 17.76 -2.92 -27.75
CA ASN A 58 17.19 -4.14 -28.32
C ASN A 58 17.28 -5.32 -27.37
N GLY A 59 16.37 -6.28 -27.55
CA GLY A 59 16.34 -7.51 -26.78
C GLY A 59 15.62 -8.64 -27.50
N THR A 60 15.72 -9.85 -26.96
CA THR A 60 14.94 -11.02 -27.39
C THR A 60 14.31 -11.72 -26.19
N LEU A 61 13.13 -12.29 -26.39
CA LEU A 61 12.52 -13.16 -25.39
C LEU A 61 13.25 -14.50 -25.24
N ALA A 62 13.29 -15.00 -24.02
CA ALA A 62 13.83 -16.29 -23.61
C ALA A 62 12.85 -17.00 -22.67
N SER A 63 12.87 -18.34 -22.69
CA SER A 63 12.06 -19.20 -21.84
C SER A 63 12.55 -19.27 -20.39
N GLU A 64 13.85 -19.10 -20.18
CA GLU A 64 14.49 -19.13 -18.87
C GLU A 64 14.97 -17.74 -18.44
N ARG A 65 14.95 -17.50 -17.12
CA ARG A 65 15.40 -16.24 -16.53
C ARG A 65 16.92 -16.12 -16.50
N GLU A 66 17.61 -17.25 -16.37
CA GLU A 66 19.08 -17.27 -16.27
C GLU A 66 19.71 -16.94 -17.62
N LEU A 67 20.73 -16.08 -17.58
CA LEU A 67 21.49 -15.74 -18.77
C LEU A 67 22.45 -16.88 -19.10
N THR A 68 22.15 -17.57 -20.20
CA THR A 68 22.96 -18.64 -20.80
C THR A 68 23.33 -18.25 -22.24
N ALA A 69 24.26 -18.98 -22.85
CA ALA A 69 24.57 -18.79 -24.27
C ALA A 69 23.32 -18.96 -25.18
N ALA A 70 22.39 -19.83 -24.78
CA ALA A 70 21.13 -20.04 -25.51
C ALA A 70 20.19 -18.83 -25.38
N SER A 71 19.98 -18.32 -24.16
CA SER A 71 19.11 -17.16 -23.93
C SER A 71 19.65 -15.87 -24.57
N LEU A 72 20.96 -15.79 -24.79
CA LEU A 72 21.63 -14.66 -25.44
C LEU A 72 21.62 -14.73 -26.98
N SER A 73 21.25 -15.86 -27.57
CA SER A 73 21.43 -16.09 -29.01
C SER A 73 20.14 -16.28 -29.81
N GLN A 74 19.04 -16.70 -29.16
CA GLN A 74 17.77 -17.01 -29.83
C GLN A 74 16.62 -16.16 -29.32
N HIS A 75 15.64 -15.92 -30.20
CA HIS A 75 14.36 -15.36 -29.82
C HIS A 75 13.34 -16.49 -29.67
N ASP A 76 12.77 -16.61 -28.48
CA ASP A 76 11.62 -17.48 -28.21
C ASP A 76 10.35 -16.64 -28.11
N PRO A 77 9.45 -16.64 -29.11
CA PRO A 77 8.20 -15.88 -29.08
C PRO A 77 7.28 -16.23 -27.91
N SER A 78 7.45 -17.40 -27.30
CA SER A 78 6.71 -17.87 -26.13
C SER A 78 7.40 -17.57 -24.80
N GLY A 79 8.63 -17.04 -24.86
CA GLY A 79 9.44 -16.72 -23.70
C GLY A 79 8.82 -15.65 -22.81
N ARG A 80 9.07 -15.75 -21.52
CA ARG A 80 8.55 -14.81 -20.50
C ARG A 80 9.62 -13.85 -19.97
N PHE A 81 10.88 -14.02 -20.36
CA PHE A 81 11.99 -13.18 -19.92
C PHE A 81 12.57 -12.43 -21.10
N LEU A 82 12.71 -11.11 -21.00
CA LEU A 82 13.29 -10.29 -22.06
C LEU A 82 14.77 -10.03 -21.80
N CYS A 83 15.65 -10.60 -22.62
CA CYS A 83 17.09 -10.37 -22.54
C CYS A 83 17.47 -9.16 -23.38
N ILE A 84 17.97 -8.08 -22.75
CA ILE A 84 18.55 -6.94 -23.47
C ILE A 84 19.95 -7.32 -23.94
N HIS A 85 20.23 -7.10 -25.23
CA HIS A 85 21.55 -7.35 -25.81
C HIS A 85 22.36 -6.07 -25.96
N SER A 86 21.72 -4.94 -26.24
CA SER A 86 22.41 -3.69 -26.55
C SER A 86 21.65 -2.51 -25.95
N VAL A 87 22.38 -1.60 -25.30
CA VAL A 87 21.90 -0.27 -24.88
C VAL A 87 22.94 0.75 -25.32
N VAL A 88 22.72 1.36 -26.49
CA VAL A 88 23.74 2.16 -27.15
C VAL A 88 23.23 3.53 -27.56
N VAL A 89 24.13 4.50 -27.50
CA VAL A 89 23.90 5.88 -27.91
C VAL A 89 25.14 6.34 -28.67
N GLU A 90 24.95 7.05 -29.77
CA GLU A 90 26.02 7.63 -30.57
C GLU A 90 26.90 8.55 -29.72
N ALA A 91 28.21 8.57 -30.00
CA ALA A 91 29.21 9.24 -29.16
C ALA A 91 28.88 10.72 -28.89
N ALA A 92 28.36 11.44 -29.90
CA ALA A 92 27.99 12.85 -29.80
C ALA A 92 26.83 13.14 -28.84
N HIS A 93 26.06 12.12 -28.44
CA HIS A 93 24.90 12.23 -27.56
C HIS A 93 25.07 11.51 -26.22
N ARG A 94 26.28 11.02 -25.93
CA ARG A 94 26.60 10.38 -24.64
C ARG A 94 26.76 11.44 -23.55
N ARG A 95 26.36 11.09 -22.32
CA ARG A 95 26.41 11.94 -21.10
C ARG A 95 25.42 13.12 -21.05
N ASP A 96 24.56 13.27 -22.05
CA ASP A 96 23.48 14.29 -22.06
C ASP A 96 22.14 13.78 -21.49
N GLY A 97 22.16 12.66 -20.77
CA GLY A 97 20.96 12.03 -20.20
C GLY A 97 20.11 11.21 -21.19
N LEU A 98 20.40 11.24 -22.50
CA LEU A 98 19.63 10.53 -23.53
C LEU A 98 19.56 9.02 -23.28
N GLY A 99 20.66 8.38 -22.88
CA GLY A 99 20.67 6.94 -22.58
C GLY A 99 19.71 6.56 -21.45
N THR A 100 19.64 7.38 -20.39
CA THR A 100 18.71 7.14 -19.27
C THR A 100 17.27 7.34 -19.71
N ALA A 101 16.99 8.38 -20.49
CA ALA A 101 15.66 8.62 -21.03
C ALA A 101 15.20 7.49 -21.96
N LEU A 102 16.09 7.02 -22.84
CA LEU A 102 15.85 5.93 -23.76
C LEU A 102 15.60 4.60 -23.02
N LEU A 103 16.43 4.24 -22.03
CA LEU A 103 16.22 3.02 -21.25
C LEU A 103 14.90 3.06 -20.48
N ARG A 104 14.56 4.19 -19.84
CA ARG A 104 13.27 4.32 -19.14
C ARG A 104 12.09 4.22 -20.10
N ALA A 105 12.17 4.83 -21.28
CA ALA A 105 11.15 4.69 -22.31
C ALA A 105 11.02 3.23 -22.79
N TYR A 106 12.13 2.50 -22.90
CA TYR A 106 12.13 1.08 -23.23
C TYR A 106 11.42 0.23 -22.16
N LEU A 107 11.77 0.40 -20.89
CA LEU A 107 11.14 -0.32 -19.78
C LEU A 107 9.62 -0.07 -19.74
N ALA A 108 9.21 1.20 -19.86
CA ALA A 108 7.80 1.59 -19.91
C ALA A 108 7.08 0.97 -21.12
N HIS A 109 7.71 0.98 -22.31
CA HIS A 109 7.17 0.36 -23.51
C HIS A 109 6.90 -1.13 -23.32
N VAL A 110 7.86 -1.87 -22.74
CA VAL A 110 7.73 -3.31 -22.47
C VAL A 110 6.60 -3.57 -21.48
N GLN A 111 6.58 -2.86 -20.34
CA GLN A 111 5.53 -3.04 -19.33
C GLN A 111 4.13 -2.71 -19.86
N GLN A 112 4.00 -1.71 -20.73
CA GLN A 112 2.72 -1.26 -21.26
C GLN A 112 2.17 -2.17 -22.37
N HIS A 113 3.05 -2.65 -23.28
CA HIS A 113 2.61 -3.34 -24.50
C HIS A 113 2.86 -4.85 -24.47
N HIS A 114 3.64 -5.35 -23.52
CA HIS A 114 4.03 -6.76 -23.43
C HIS A 114 3.85 -7.33 -22.01
N PRO A 115 2.60 -7.43 -21.51
CA PRO A 115 2.30 -7.89 -20.16
C PRO A 115 2.68 -9.36 -19.90
N SER A 116 2.99 -10.14 -20.94
CA SER A 116 3.49 -11.51 -20.82
C SER A 116 4.98 -11.59 -20.42
N VAL A 117 5.70 -10.47 -20.44
CA VAL A 117 7.09 -10.40 -19.99
C VAL A 117 7.11 -10.27 -18.48
N ASP A 118 7.66 -11.27 -17.80
CA ASP A 118 7.75 -11.28 -16.34
C ASP A 118 8.90 -10.42 -15.82
N ALA A 119 10.03 -10.44 -16.53
CA ALA A 119 11.21 -9.67 -16.17
C ALA A 119 12.09 -9.37 -17.39
N ILE A 120 12.86 -8.28 -17.28
CA ILE A 120 13.92 -7.90 -18.21
C ILE A 120 15.26 -8.19 -17.55
N VAL A 121 16.13 -8.92 -18.25
CA VAL A 121 17.45 -9.32 -17.78
C VAL A 121 18.54 -8.79 -18.71
N LEU A 122 19.71 -8.49 -18.15
CA LEU A 122 20.88 -8.03 -18.92
C LEU A 122 22.20 -8.35 -18.21
N LEU A 123 23.27 -8.35 -19.00
CA LEU A 123 24.65 -8.33 -18.52
C LEU A 123 25.15 -6.88 -18.44
N ALA A 124 25.77 -6.51 -17.31
CA ALA A 124 26.44 -5.22 -17.18
C ALA A 124 27.87 -5.37 -16.66
N LYS A 125 28.78 -4.57 -17.25
CA LYS A 125 30.12 -4.35 -16.67
C LYS A 125 29.98 -3.61 -15.33
N PRO A 126 30.84 -3.89 -14.32
CA PRO A 126 30.78 -3.29 -12.99
C PRO A 126 30.63 -1.77 -12.99
N ALA A 127 31.32 -1.07 -13.89
CA ALA A 127 31.26 0.39 -14.02
C ALA A 127 29.86 0.94 -14.40
N LEU A 128 28.99 0.13 -15.01
CA LEU A 128 27.65 0.53 -15.46
C LEU A 128 26.53 0.07 -14.52
N VAL A 129 26.81 -0.80 -13.54
CA VAL A 129 25.81 -1.36 -12.62
C VAL A 129 25.00 -0.27 -11.92
N GLN A 130 25.67 0.72 -11.34
CA GLN A 130 25.00 1.81 -10.63
C GLN A 130 24.13 2.68 -11.54
N TRP A 131 24.40 2.69 -12.84
CA TRP A 131 23.54 3.37 -13.81
C TRP A 131 22.24 2.59 -14.05
N TYR A 132 22.33 1.27 -14.24
CA TYR A 132 21.15 0.41 -14.36
C TYR A 132 20.30 0.34 -13.09
N VAL A 133 20.93 0.31 -11.91
CA VAL A 133 20.20 0.33 -10.62
C VAL A 133 19.37 1.59 -10.46
N ARG A 134 19.89 2.76 -10.89
CA ARG A 134 19.13 4.02 -10.93
C ARG A 134 17.97 4.02 -11.94
N CYS A 135 17.93 3.05 -12.85
CA CYS A 135 16.84 2.80 -13.79
C CYS A 135 15.89 1.68 -13.31
N GLY A 136 16.07 1.15 -12.10
CA GLY A 136 15.18 0.17 -11.47
C GLY A 136 15.64 -1.29 -11.52
N PHE A 137 16.82 -1.57 -12.09
CA PHE A 137 17.39 -2.91 -12.07
C PHE A 137 17.98 -3.25 -10.69
N ARG A 138 18.11 -4.55 -10.39
CA ARG A 138 18.92 -5.05 -9.27
C ARG A 138 19.97 -6.04 -9.77
N VAL A 139 21.09 -6.10 -9.08
CA VAL A 139 22.11 -7.13 -9.29
C VAL A 139 21.59 -8.46 -8.74
N THR A 140 21.69 -9.54 -9.50
CA THR A 140 21.32 -10.89 -9.05
C THR A 140 22.55 -11.69 -8.66
N ARG A 141 23.54 -11.78 -9.55
CA ARG A 141 24.76 -12.56 -9.35
C ARG A 141 25.90 -12.07 -10.25
N LEU A 142 27.11 -12.54 -9.96
CA LEU A 142 28.20 -12.58 -10.94
C LEU A 142 27.81 -13.57 -12.05
N SER A 143 27.91 -13.17 -13.31
CA SER A 143 27.51 -14.03 -14.41
C SER A 143 28.52 -15.16 -14.62
N PRO A 144 28.06 -16.41 -14.84
CA PRO A 144 28.92 -17.49 -15.32
C PRO A 144 29.27 -17.32 -16.80
N VAL A 145 28.57 -16.45 -17.53
CA VAL A 145 28.85 -16.14 -18.94
C VAL A 145 29.96 -15.09 -19.00
N VAL A 146 31.07 -15.44 -19.64
CA VAL A 146 32.22 -14.56 -19.83
C VAL A 146 32.26 -14.08 -21.28
N HIS A 147 32.14 -12.77 -21.48
CA HIS A 147 32.41 -12.11 -22.76
C HIS A 147 33.64 -11.21 -22.60
N GLY A 148 34.73 -11.53 -23.31
CA GLY A 148 36.01 -10.83 -23.16
C GLY A 148 36.78 -11.19 -21.88
N GLN A 149 37.60 -10.26 -21.36
CA GLN A 149 38.42 -10.48 -20.16
C GLN A 149 37.80 -9.95 -18.86
N ASP A 150 36.70 -9.21 -18.94
CA ASP A 150 36.07 -8.56 -17.79
C ASP A 150 35.02 -9.46 -17.13
N ALA A 151 34.87 -9.31 -15.81
CA ALA A 151 33.78 -9.90 -15.05
C ALA A 151 32.46 -9.17 -15.36
N TRP A 152 31.38 -9.93 -15.61
CA TRP A 152 30.05 -9.39 -15.87
C TRP A 152 29.09 -9.70 -14.73
N LEU A 153 28.15 -8.79 -14.47
CA LEU A 153 27.09 -8.96 -13.49
C LEU A 153 25.76 -9.13 -14.21
N GLU A 154 24.95 -10.07 -13.73
CA GLU A 154 23.57 -10.22 -14.17
C GLU A 154 22.68 -9.26 -13.39
N LEU A 155 21.84 -8.53 -14.13
CA LEU A 155 20.88 -7.61 -13.57
C LEU A 155 19.48 -7.98 -14.03
N VAL A 156 18.50 -7.70 -13.18
CA VAL A 156 17.10 -7.93 -13.48
C VAL A 156 16.22 -6.77 -13.08
N PHE A 157 15.24 -6.48 -13.93
CA PHE A 157 14.12 -5.59 -13.71
C PHE A 157 12.85 -6.45 -13.78
N ASP A 158 12.05 -6.54 -12.72
CA ASP A 158 10.80 -7.31 -12.79
C ASP A 158 9.73 -6.45 -13.49
N CYS A 159 9.14 -7.00 -14.55
CA CYS A 159 8.07 -6.37 -15.31
C CYS A 159 6.70 -6.65 -14.70
N VAL A 160 6.53 -7.80 -14.04
CA VAL A 160 5.40 -8.04 -13.14
C VAL A 160 5.50 -7.03 -12.01
N ALA A 161 4.51 -6.15 -11.89
CA ALA A 161 4.52 -5.07 -10.91
C ALA A 161 4.52 -5.65 -9.50
N ALA A 162 5.71 -5.84 -8.92
CA ALA A 162 5.81 -6.28 -7.55
C ALA A 162 5.46 -5.09 -6.64
N HIS A 163 4.24 -5.06 -6.12
CA HIS A 163 3.76 -3.94 -5.30
C HIS A 163 4.42 -3.97 -3.94
N ALA A 164 4.93 -2.83 -3.49
CA ALA A 164 5.36 -2.68 -2.11
C ALA A 164 4.15 -2.91 -1.20
N VAL A 165 4.31 -3.82 -0.25
CA VAL A 165 3.35 -4.04 0.83
C VAL A 165 4.05 -3.83 2.16
N VAL A 166 3.43 -3.06 3.03
CA VAL A 166 3.86 -2.90 4.41
C VAL A 166 2.75 -3.32 5.35
N GLN A 167 3.11 -3.88 6.48
CA GLN A 167 2.20 -4.11 7.60
C GLN A 167 2.52 -3.10 8.69
N VAL A 168 1.47 -2.41 9.14
CA VAL A 168 1.55 -1.38 10.17
C VAL A 168 0.55 -1.74 11.26
N ASP A 169 1.03 -1.78 12.49
CA ASP A 169 0.18 -1.82 13.67
C ASP A 169 -0.24 -0.38 14.00
N ALA A 170 -1.50 -0.05 13.71
CA ALA A 170 -2.08 1.25 14.00
C ALA A 170 -2.58 1.34 15.43
N PHE A 171 -2.53 2.53 16.04
CA PHE A 171 -2.83 2.77 17.45
C PHE A 171 -1.94 1.98 18.42
N ALA A 172 -0.70 1.74 18.00
CA ALA A 172 0.30 0.95 18.73
C ALA A 172 1.53 1.80 19.05
N ARG A 173 2.13 1.56 20.22
CA ARG A 173 3.46 2.11 20.58
C ARG A 173 4.57 1.06 20.44
N LYS A 174 4.20 -0.22 20.46
CA LYS A 174 5.10 -1.35 20.25
C LYS A 174 4.54 -2.28 19.17
N ALA A 175 5.42 -3.05 18.54
CA ALA A 175 5.00 -4.10 17.63
C ALA A 175 4.07 -5.10 18.35
N PHE A 176 3.10 -5.63 17.61
CA PHE A 176 2.12 -6.62 18.06
C PHE A 176 1.03 -6.09 19.01
N GLU A 177 1.03 -4.78 19.30
CA GLU A 177 -0.11 -4.06 19.88
C GLU A 177 -0.99 -3.47 18.77
N GLY A 178 -2.07 -2.79 19.12
CA GLY A 178 -2.90 -2.05 18.16
C GLY A 178 -3.69 -2.93 17.19
N ASN A 179 -4.10 -2.32 16.07
CA ASN A 179 -4.83 -2.99 14.99
C ASN A 179 -3.95 -3.09 13.72
N PRO A 180 -3.57 -4.29 13.29
CA PRO A 180 -2.73 -4.47 12.11
C PRO A 180 -3.48 -4.17 10.81
N ALA A 181 -2.87 -3.39 9.93
CA ALA A 181 -3.32 -3.22 8.55
C ALA A 181 -2.17 -3.44 7.57
N ALA A 182 -2.49 -4.09 6.45
CA ALA A 182 -1.61 -4.09 5.28
C ALA A 182 -1.86 -2.83 4.46
N VAL A 183 -0.81 -2.23 3.92
CA VAL A 183 -0.86 -1.06 3.03
C VAL A 183 -0.13 -1.39 1.74
N VAL A 184 -0.81 -1.21 0.62
CA VAL A 184 -0.26 -1.41 -0.73
C VAL A 184 -0.31 -0.09 -1.48
N VAL A 185 0.86 0.44 -1.86
CA VAL A 185 0.98 1.66 -2.66
C VAL A 185 0.99 1.28 -4.14
N LEU A 186 0.00 1.76 -4.89
CA LEU A 186 -0.20 1.47 -6.30
C LEU A 186 0.07 2.70 -7.17
N PRO A 187 0.62 2.54 -8.39
CA PRO A 187 0.63 3.61 -9.38
C PRO A 187 -0.79 3.94 -9.85
N PRO A 188 -1.07 5.20 -10.27
CA PRO A 188 -2.41 5.65 -10.65
C PRO A 188 -3.10 4.75 -11.69
N MET A 189 -2.33 4.31 -12.69
CA MET A 189 -2.84 3.48 -13.79
C MET A 189 -3.37 2.11 -13.35
N GLN A 190 -2.97 1.60 -12.19
CA GLN A 190 -3.38 0.27 -11.70
C GLN A 190 -4.51 0.33 -10.68
N PHE A 191 -4.71 1.49 -10.04
CA PHE A 191 -5.69 1.63 -8.97
C PHE A 191 -7.13 1.41 -9.45
N ASP A 192 -7.45 1.94 -10.63
CA ASP A 192 -8.77 1.86 -11.27
C ASP A 192 -8.76 1.03 -12.57
N ALA A 193 -7.70 0.22 -12.79
CA ALA A 193 -7.63 -0.65 -13.95
C ALA A 193 -8.77 -1.68 -13.97
N PRO A 194 -9.22 -2.16 -15.14
CA PRO A 194 -10.13 -3.30 -15.23
C PRO A 194 -9.60 -4.49 -14.42
N GLY A 195 -10.44 -5.04 -13.52
CA GLY A 195 -10.05 -6.14 -12.62
C GLY A 195 -9.31 -5.72 -11.34
N ALA A 196 -8.97 -4.44 -11.15
CA ALA A 196 -8.25 -3.96 -9.96
C ALA A 196 -9.00 -4.28 -8.66
N ALA A 197 -10.31 -4.05 -8.61
CA ALA A 197 -11.12 -4.37 -7.42
C ALA A 197 -11.11 -5.86 -7.07
N THR A 198 -11.18 -6.74 -8.07
CA THR A 198 -11.10 -8.19 -7.90
C THR A 198 -9.73 -8.60 -7.35
N TRP A 199 -8.66 -8.04 -7.89
CA TRP A 199 -7.31 -8.27 -7.43
C TRP A 199 -7.09 -7.76 -5.99
N MET A 200 -7.54 -6.54 -5.69
CA MET A 200 -7.48 -5.96 -4.33
C MET A 200 -8.19 -6.86 -3.31
N GLN A 201 -9.35 -7.42 -3.68
CA GLN A 201 -10.09 -8.36 -2.84
C GLN A 201 -9.33 -9.67 -2.62
N GLN A 202 -8.69 -10.22 -3.66
CA GLN A 202 -7.85 -11.42 -3.55
C GLN A 202 -6.65 -11.18 -2.63
N VAL A 203 -5.99 -10.04 -2.77
CA VAL A 203 -4.87 -9.67 -1.88
C VAL A 203 -5.34 -9.52 -0.44
N ALA A 204 -6.49 -8.87 -0.20
CA ALA A 204 -7.03 -8.72 1.14
C ALA A 204 -7.40 -10.06 1.79
N LEU A 205 -7.97 -10.99 1.00
CA LEU A 205 -8.25 -12.36 1.44
C LEU A 205 -6.97 -13.11 1.79
N GLU A 206 -5.96 -13.04 0.93
CA GLU A 206 -4.66 -13.68 1.09
C GLU A 206 -3.83 -13.10 2.26
N ARG A 207 -4.03 -11.82 2.62
CA ARG A 207 -3.41 -11.21 3.80
C ARG A 207 -4.12 -11.55 5.11
N ASN A 208 -5.44 -11.76 5.05
CA ASN A 208 -6.25 -12.18 6.19
C ASN A 208 -6.05 -11.34 7.47
N LEU A 209 -5.77 -10.03 7.30
CA LEU A 209 -5.77 -9.04 8.38
C LEU A 209 -7.17 -8.40 8.49
N SER A 210 -7.39 -7.57 9.52
CA SER A 210 -8.62 -6.79 9.68
C SER A 210 -8.96 -6.06 8.37
N GLU A 211 -8.00 -5.28 7.85
CA GLU A 211 -8.12 -4.58 6.59
C GLU A 211 -6.79 -4.52 5.82
N THR A 212 -6.91 -4.51 4.49
CA THR A 212 -5.85 -4.09 3.57
C THR A 212 -6.25 -2.76 2.92
N ALA A 213 -5.40 -1.75 3.07
CA ALA A 213 -5.52 -0.45 2.43
C ALA A 213 -4.75 -0.43 1.10
N PHE A 214 -5.40 0.02 0.04
CA PHE A 214 -4.77 0.31 -1.24
C PHE A 214 -4.77 1.80 -1.45
N VAL A 215 -3.61 2.38 -1.76
CA VAL A 215 -3.43 3.83 -1.87
C VAL A 215 -2.72 4.18 -3.16
N SER A 216 -3.13 5.25 -3.83
CA SER A 216 -2.52 5.71 -5.08
C SER A 216 -2.54 7.23 -5.20
N PRO A 217 -1.46 7.89 -5.66
CA PRO A 217 -1.45 9.34 -5.83
C PRO A 217 -2.44 9.79 -6.92
N ARG A 218 -2.95 11.02 -6.80
CA ARG A 218 -3.76 11.67 -7.83
C ARG A 218 -2.92 12.75 -8.53
N ASP A 219 -3.00 12.82 -9.86
CA ASP A 219 -2.21 13.78 -10.65
C ASP A 219 -2.61 15.26 -10.41
N ALA A 220 -3.81 15.49 -9.88
CA ALA A 220 -4.41 16.83 -9.79
C ALA A 220 -3.84 17.73 -8.67
N SER A 221 -3.20 17.18 -7.63
CA SER A 221 -2.63 17.96 -6.53
C SER A 221 -1.52 17.17 -5.82
N PRO A 222 -0.42 17.83 -5.41
CA PRO A 222 0.49 17.22 -4.45
C PRO A 222 -0.31 16.86 -3.17
N ASN A 223 -0.02 15.68 -2.60
CA ASN A 223 -0.61 15.15 -1.37
C ASN A 223 -2.10 14.71 -1.44
N ASP A 224 -2.65 14.57 -2.64
CA ASP A 224 -3.95 13.94 -2.86
C ASP A 224 -3.78 12.48 -3.28
N TYR A 225 -4.52 11.59 -2.63
CA TYR A 225 -4.46 10.15 -2.89
C TYR A 225 -5.87 9.57 -2.99
N ASN A 226 -6.04 8.57 -3.86
CA ASN A 226 -7.17 7.65 -3.75
C ASN A 226 -6.86 6.62 -2.68
N LEU A 227 -7.88 6.23 -1.90
CA LEU A 227 -7.76 5.22 -0.86
C LEU A 227 -8.99 4.31 -0.84
N ARG A 228 -8.74 3.00 -0.83
CA ARG A 228 -9.75 1.95 -0.70
C ARG A 228 -9.35 0.96 0.38
N TRP A 229 -10.34 0.38 1.07
CA TRP A 229 -10.10 -0.59 2.14
C TRP A 229 -10.89 -1.86 1.88
N PHE A 230 -10.21 -2.98 2.08
CA PHE A 230 -10.78 -4.30 1.87
C PHE A 230 -10.59 -5.14 3.12
N LYS A 231 -11.69 -5.68 3.62
CA LYS A 231 -11.69 -6.86 4.49
C LYS A 231 -11.48 -8.10 3.63
N PRO A 232 -11.14 -9.26 4.22
CA PRO A 232 -11.03 -10.52 3.48
C PRO A 232 -12.28 -10.88 2.66
N ALA A 233 -13.47 -10.47 3.12
CA ALA A 233 -14.74 -10.80 2.48
C ALA A 233 -15.30 -9.71 1.54
N LYS A 234 -14.98 -8.43 1.73
CA LYS A 234 -15.53 -7.32 0.94
C LYS A 234 -14.75 -6.00 1.10
N GLU A 235 -14.94 -5.11 0.13
CA GLU A 235 -14.61 -3.68 0.28
C GLU A 235 -15.50 -3.02 1.36
N VAL A 236 -14.93 -2.08 2.12
CA VAL A 236 -15.66 -1.28 3.13
C VAL A 236 -15.58 0.21 2.81
N ASP A 237 -16.62 0.95 3.18
CA ASP A 237 -16.75 2.36 2.82
C ASP A 237 -15.85 3.29 3.65
N ILE A 238 -15.46 2.87 4.86
CA ILE A 238 -14.62 3.65 5.78
C ILE A 238 -13.86 2.75 6.76
N CYS A 239 -12.59 3.06 7.02
CA CYS A 239 -11.80 2.37 8.04
C CYS A 239 -10.78 3.32 8.70
N GLY A 240 -10.84 3.47 10.03
CA GLY A 240 -9.96 4.36 10.78
C GLY A 240 -8.50 3.90 10.82
N HIS A 241 -8.25 2.70 11.34
CA HIS A 241 -6.88 2.23 11.58
C HIS A 241 -6.09 2.00 10.28
N ALA A 242 -6.75 1.53 9.20
CA ALA A 242 -6.13 1.34 7.91
C ALA A 242 -5.87 2.69 7.19
N THR A 243 -6.66 3.73 7.45
CA THR A 243 -6.35 5.11 7.05
C THR A 243 -5.11 5.64 7.77
N LEU A 244 -5.02 5.41 9.09
CA LEU A 244 -3.85 5.77 9.88
C LEU A 244 -2.59 5.08 9.35
N ALA A 245 -2.67 3.77 9.09
CA ALA A 245 -1.59 2.97 8.53
C ALA A 245 -1.14 3.49 7.15
N ALA A 246 -2.09 3.82 6.27
CA ALA A 246 -1.80 4.37 4.95
C ALA A 246 -1.09 5.72 5.06
N ALA A 247 -1.61 6.65 5.88
CA ALA A 247 -0.99 7.96 6.12
C ALA A 247 0.43 7.81 6.69
N TYR A 248 0.59 6.99 7.74
CA TYR A 248 1.87 6.69 8.35
C TYR A 248 2.89 6.19 7.32
N THR A 249 2.49 5.25 6.48
CA THR A 249 3.31 4.69 5.40
C THR A 249 3.77 5.78 4.43
N LEU A 250 2.84 6.63 3.94
CA LEU A 250 3.17 7.70 3.01
C LEU A 250 4.15 8.73 3.58
N TYR A 251 4.02 9.10 4.86
CA TYR A 251 4.95 10.02 5.51
C TYR A 251 6.32 9.38 5.80
N VAL A 252 6.35 8.14 6.27
CA VAL A 252 7.61 7.46 6.65
C VAL A 252 8.42 7.07 5.42
N ASP A 253 7.77 6.71 4.32
CA ASP A 253 8.43 6.31 3.08
C ASP A 253 8.77 7.49 2.16
N GLY A 254 8.52 8.72 2.63
CA GLY A 254 8.89 9.94 1.92
C GLY A 254 8.03 10.23 0.70
N HIS A 255 6.84 9.62 0.58
CA HIS A 255 5.86 9.96 -0.44
C HIS A 255 5.21 11.33 -0.18
N CYS A 256 5.11 11.74 1.09
CA CYS A 256 4.58 13.02 1.51
C CYS A 256 5.49 13.66 2.58
N ALA A 257 5.67 14.98 2.52
CA ALA A 257 6.41 15.72 3.54
C ALA A 257 5.62 15.75 4.87
N LYS A 258 6.32 15.64 6.00
CA LYS A 258 5.69 15.55 7.34
C LYS A 258 5.00 16.84 7.81
N ASP A 259 5.26 17.96 7.16
CA ASP A 259 4.59 19.25 7.41
C ASP A 259 3.34 19.46 6.53
N ALA A 260 3.11 18.58 5.56
CA ALA A 260 1.95 18.62 4.70
C ALA A 260 0.80 17.77 5.25
N SER A 261 -0.44 18.16 4.91
CA SER A 261 -1.62 17.31 5.12
C SER A 261 -1.83 16.40 3.91
N ILE A 262 -2.29 15.16 4.15
CA ILE A 262 -2.72 14.24 3.09
C ILE A 262 -4.24 14.26 3.00
N ARG A 263 -4.77 14.35 1.77
CA ARG A 263 -6.20 14.20 1.47
C ARG A 263 -6.46 12.88 0.76
N PHE A 264 -7.22 12.01 1.40
CA PHE A 264 -7.65 10.74 0.82
C PHE A 264 -9.05 10.86 0.24
N HIS A 265 -9.18 10.56 -1.05
CA HIS A 265 -10.45 10.45 -1.78
C HIS A 265 -10.95 9.02 -1.67
N THR A 266 -12.10 8.84 -1.04
CA THR A 266 -12.66 7.55 -0.65
C THR A 266 -14.14 7.45 -1.03
N LYS A 267 -14.76 6.28 -0.89
CA LYS A 267 -16.23 6.15 -1.08
C LYS A 267 -17.05 6.98 -0.09
N SER A 268 -16.51 7.25 1.10
CA SER A 268 -17.15 8.08 2.13
C SER A 268 -16.80 9.57 2.04
N GLY A 269 -16.26 10.02 0.91
CA GLY A 269 -15.80 11.39 0.72
C GLY A 269 -14.31 11.59 1.07
N VAL A 270 -13.92 12.83 1.32
CA VAL A 270 -12.51 13.20 1.55
C VAL A 270 -12.17 13.09 3.04
N LEU A 271 -11.15 12.30 3.36
CA LEU A 271 -10.55 12.22 4.70
C LEU A 271 -9.22 12.96 4.71
N THR A 272 -8.97 13.75 5.76
CA THR A 272 -7.71 14.50 5.91
C THR A 272 -6.90 13.91 7.05
N THR A 273 -5.59 13.74 6.82
CA THR A 273 -4.65 13.28 7.84
C THR A 273 -3.43 14.18 7.93
N ARG A 274 -2.85 14.28 9.12
CA ARG A 274 -1.66 15.09 9.41
C ARG A 274 -0.67 14.29 10.23
N TYR A 275 0.61 14.44 9.92
CA TYR A 275 1.67 13.99 10.81
C TYR A 275 1.81 14.98 11.96
N VAL A 276 1.72 14.50 13.20
CA VAL A 276 1.73 15.36 14.40
C VAL A 276 2.83 14.90 15.34
N MET A 277 3.57 15.87 15.89
CA MET A 277 4.52 15.68 16.98
C MET A 277 3.96 16.33 18.25
N PRO A 278 3.31 15.57 19.14
CA PRO A 278 2.81 16.11 20.40
C PRO A 278 3.97 16.45 21.36
N PRO A 279 3.70 17.23 22.43
CA PRO A 279 4.71 17.61 23.43
C PRO A 279 5.36 16.43 24.18
N ASP A 280 4.70 15.27 24.21
CA ASP A 280 5.24 14.04 24.81
C ASP A 280 6.33 13.37 23.95
N GLY A 281 6.59 13.92 22.76
CA GLY A 281 7.67 13.51 21.85
C GLY A 281 7.36 12.28 21.00
N VAL A 282 6.15 11.72 21.06
CA VAL A 282 5.78 10.52 20.28
C VAL A 282 4.96 10.90 19.07
N ALA A 283 5.60 10.89 17.91
CA ALA A 283 4.95 11.21 16.65
C ALA A 283 3.79 10.25 16.32
N GLY A 284 2.75 10.78 15.70
CA GLY A 284 1.61 9.99 15.23
C GLY A 284 0.87 10.69 14.11
N ILE A 285 -0.31 10.15 13.81
CA ILE A 285 -1.20 10.68 12.77
C ILE A 285 -2.46 11.20 13.43
N GLU A 286 -2.81 12.45 13.15
CA GLU A 286 -4.14 13.00 13.40
C GLU A 286 -5.01 12.78 12.16
N MET A 287 -6.25 12.34 12.35
CA MET A 287 -7.24 12.08 11.30
C MET A 287 -8.53 12.80 11.64
N ASP A 288 -9.14 13.43 10.63
CA ASP A 288 -10.37 14.19 10.77
C ASP A 288 -11.60 13.39 10.31
N PHE A 289 -12.49 13.04 11.24
CA PHE A 289 -13.70 12.26 11.00
C PHE A 289 -14.98 13.03 11.40
N PRO A 290 -16.13 12.75 10.78
CA PRO A 290 -17.40 13.20 11.31
C PRO A 290 -17.69 12.53 12.66
N THR A 291 -18.36 13.26 13.56
CA THR A 291 -18.92 12.68 14.78
C THR A 291 -20.05 11.71 14.45
N MET A 292 -20.25 10.69 15.27
CA MET A 292 -21.50 9.93 15.26
C MET A 292 -22.50 10.63 16.17
N HIS A 293 -23.74 10.75 15.71
CA HIS A 293 -24.80 11.40 16.48
C HIS A 293 -25.56 10.37 17.32
N ARG A 294 -25.97 10.79 18.52
CA ARG A 294 -26.86 10.03 19.37
C ARG A 294 -28.20 9.81 18.66
N VAL A 295 -28.67 8.57 18.61
CA VAL A 295 -30.00 8.19 18.13
C VAL A 295 -30.92 8.12 19.35
N PRO A 296 -32.00 8.94 19.41
CA PRO A 296 -32.95 8.86 20.51
C PRO A 296 -33.59 7.47 20.59
N ARG A 297 -33.59 6.88 21.79
CA ARG A 297 -34.25 5.61 22.12
C ARG A 297 -35.13 5.77 23.35
N ASP A 298 -36.22 5.02 23.39
CA ASP A 298 -37.13 4.98 24.52
C ASP A 298 -36.67 3.99 25.60
N GLU A 299 -37.38 3.98 26.72
CA GLU A 299 -37.05 3.11 27.85
C GLU A 299 -37.29 1.64 27.55
N ALA A 300 -38.29 1.32 26.73
CA ALA A 300 -38.58 -0.04 26.32
C ALA A 300 -37.41 -0.65 25.52
N TRP A 301 -36.85 0.11 24.59
CA TRP A 301 -35.66 -0.29 23.84
C TRP A 301 -34.45 -0.45 24.76
N ARG A 302 -34.23 0.48 25.71
CA ARG A 302 -33.11 0.37 26.66
C ARG A 302 -33.23 -0.87 27.52
N ALA A 303 -34.41 -1.14 28.09
CA ALA A 303 -34.66 -2.30 28.92
C ALA A 303 -34.44 -3.62 28.16
N ALA A 304 -34.99 -3.73 26.95
CA ALA A 304 -34.81 -4.91 26.11
C ALA A 304 -33.34 -5.13 25.74
N THR A 305 -32.66 -4.08 25.28
CA THR A 305 -31.24 -4.10 24.92
C THR A 305 -30.37 -4.44 26.14
N SER A 306 -30.70 -3.90 27.31
CA SER A 306 -30.01 -4.20 28.58
C SER A 306 -30.11 -5.67 28.94
N SER A 307 -31.31 -6.26 28.85
CA SER A 307 -31.49 -7.68 29.13
C SER A 307 -30.62 -8.55 28.23
N THR A 308 -30.52 -8.21 26.94
CA THR A 308 -29.64 -8.92 26.01
C THR A 308 -28.17 -8.73 26.36
N LEU A 309 -27.73 -7.51 26.63
CA LEU A 309 -26.32 -7.19 26.92
C LEU A 309 -25.85 -7.82 28.24
N VAL A 310 -26.67 -7.79 29.29
CA VAL A 310 -26.39 -8.43 30.58
C VAL A 310 -26.11 -9.92 30.40
N ALA A 311 -26.98 -10.62 29.66
CA ALA A 311 -26.81 -12.03 29.37
C ALA A 311 -25.61 -12.30 28.43
N ALA A 312 -25.41 -11.45 27.42
CA ALA A 312 -24.34 -11.62 26.45
C ALA A 312 -22.95 -11.30 27.00
N LEU A 313 -22.83 -10.41 27.98
CA LEU A 313 -21.56 -10.03 28.60
C LEU A 313 -21.27 -10.79 29.90
N SER A 314 -22.25 -11.56 30.40
CA SER A 314 -22.21 -12.26 31.70
C SER A 314 -21.93 -11.31 32.87
N ILE A 315 -22.65 -10.19 32.91
CA ILE A 315 -22.57 -9.17 33.97
C ILE A 315 -23.91 -9.07 34.72
N GLY A 316 -23.98 -8.33 35.83
CA GLY A 316 -25.23 -8.03 36.53
C GLY A 316 -25.97 -6.85 35.91
N ILE A 317 -27.30 -6.79 36.09
CA ILE A 317 -28.10 -5.63 35.63
C ILE A 317 -27.68 -4.32 36.30
N HIS A 318 -27.23 -4.38 37.56
CA HIS A 318 -26.74 -3.23 38.31
C HIS A 318 -25.35 -2.75 37.88
N ASP A 319 -24.65 -3.55 37.07
CA ASP A 319 -23.37 -3.14 36.50
C ASP A 319 -23.54 -2.24 35.28
N VAL A 320 -24.73 -2.20 34.67
CA VAL A 320 -25.03 -1.35 33.52
C VAL A 320 -25.35 0.05 34.01
N ILE A 321 -24.51 1.01 33.64
CA ILE A 321 -24.66 2.44 33.96
C ILE A 321 -25.56 3.12 32.92
N ALA A 322 -25.32 2.86 31.64
CA ALA A 322 -26.12 3.44 30.56
C ALA A 322 -26.05 2.61 29.27
N ILE A 323 -27.14 2.65 28.50
CA ILE A 323 -27.20 2.08 27.15
C ILE A 323 -27.70 3.17 26.21
N GLU A 324 -26.90 3.45 25.20
CA GLU A 324 -27.15 4.52 24.23
C GLU A 324 -26.81 4.06 22.82
N GLN A 325 -27.51 4.58 21.82
CA GLN A 325 -27.18 4.33 20.43
C GLN A 325 -26.55 5.56 19.78
N TYR A 326 -25.44 5.36 19.07
CA TYR A 326 -24.75 6.38 18.29
C TYR A 326 -24.55 5.87 16.87
N GLY A 327 -25.20 6.52 15.90
CA GLY A 327 -25.29 5.99 14.54
C GLY A 327 -25.83 4.55 14.53
N THR A 328 -25.04 3.63 13.99
CA THR A 328 -25.37 2.19 13.93
C THR A 328 -24.78 1.37 15.07
N ASP A 329 -24.06 1.98 16.01
CA ASP A 329 -23.41 1.30 17.13
C ASP A 329 -24.17 1.51 18.44
N ILE A 330 -24.13 0.50 19.32
CA ILE A 330 -24.67 0.59 20.68
C ILE A 330 -23.51 0.77 21.65
N ILE A 331 -23.56 1.81 22.48
CA ILE A 331 -22.67 1.99 23.64
C ILE A 331 -23.32 1.34 24.85
N CYS A 332 -22.58 0.44 25.51
CA CYS A 332 -22.91 -0.14 26.80
C CYS A 332 -21.89 0.36 27.84
N HIS A 333 -22.27 1.36 28.63
CA HIS A 333 -21.43 1.85 29.71
C HIS A 333 -21.68 1.00 30.95
N VAL A 334 -20.62 0.37 31.46
CA VAL A 334 -20.66 -0.52 32.62
C VAL A 334 -19.71 -0.04 33.73
N THR A 335 -19.87 -0.59 34.94
CA THR A 335 -18.92 -0.36 36.03
C THR A 335 -17.51 -0.86 35.66
N PRO A 336 -16.43 -0.26 36.21
CA PRO A 336 -15.07 -0.73 35.97
C PRO A 336 -14.86 -2.21 36.34
N THR A 337 -15.49 -2.68 37.41
CA THR A 337 -15.44 -4.09 37.84
C THR A 337 -16.05 -5.00 36.77
N ALA A 338 -17.26 -4.72 36.32
CA ALA A 338 -17.91 -5.53 35.28
C ALA A 338 -17.18 -5.48 33.94
N PHE A 339 -16.59 -4.33 33.59
CA PHE A 339 -15.75 -4.22 32.40
C PHE A 339 -14.54 -5.18 32.44
N ALA A 340 -13.91 -5.32 33.61
CA ALA A 340 -12.74 -6.18 33.80
C ALA A 340 -13.11 -7.67 33.84
N GLU A 341 -14.29 -8.00 34.37
CA GLU A 341 -14.73 -9.38 34.63
C GLU A 341 -15.61 -9.99 33.53
N MET A 342 -16.14 -9.17 32.60
CA MET A 342 -17.07 -9.66 31.58
C MET A 342 -16.49 -10.75 30.68
N THR A 343 -17.33 -11.73 30.34
CA THR A 343 -17.01 -12.81 29.41
C THR A 343 -17.99 -12.77 28.23
N PRO A 344 -17.63 -12.11 27.11
CA PRO A 344 -18.55 -11.90 26.00
C PRO A 344 -18.93 -13.20 25.28
N HIS A 345 -20.23 -13.41 25.12
CA HIS A 345 -20.85 -14.43 24.29
C HIS A 345 -21.26 -13.80 22.95
N PHE A 346 -20.34 -13.76 21.98
CA PHE A 346 -20.52 -13.02 20.71
C PHE A 346 -21.75 -13.43 19.90
N ARG A 347 -22.13 -14.72 19.92
CA ARG A 347 -23.35 -15.19 19.25
C ARG A 347 -24.61 -14.54 19.80
N SER A 348 -24.65 -14.31 21.11
CA SER A 348 -25.79 -13.64 21.76
C SER A 348 -25.92 -12.17 21.33
N LEU A 349 -24.82 -11.54 20.92
CA LEU A 349 -24.83 -10.15 20.41
C LEU A 349 -25.40 -10.03 18.99
N LEU A 350 -25.51 -11.14 18.22
CA LEU A 350 -26.05 -11.11 16.85
C LEU A 350 -27.53 -10.70 16.78
N VAL A 351 -28.27 -10.86 17.89
CA VAL A 351 -29.69 -10.50 17.97
C VAL A 351 -29.92 -8.99 18.05
N LEU A 352 -28.89 -8.22 18.43
CA LEU A 352 -28.95 -6.76 18.49
C LEU A 352 -28.92 -6.19 17.07
N ASP A 353 -29.89 -5.33 16.75
CA ASP A 353 -29.93 -4.60 15.48
C ASP A 353 -28.97 -3.40 15.51
N CYS A 354 -27.68 -3.72 15.41
CA CYS A 354 -26.59 -2.75 15.37
C CYS A 354 -25.46 -3.26 14.47
N ARG A 355 -24.53 -2.38 14.12
CA ARG A 355 -23.27 -2.74 13.47
C ARG A 355 -22.33 -3.39 14.48
N ALA A 356 -22.25 -2.83 15.68
CA ALA A 356 -21.43 -3.30 16.78
C ALA A 356 -21.92 -2.81 18.15
N THR A 357 -21.45 -3.52 19.19
CA THR A 357 -21.57 -3.11 20.59
C THR A 357 -20.21 -2.59 21.07
N ILE A 358 -20.19 -1.38 21.59
CA ILE A 358 -19.03 -0.74 22.22
C ILE A 358 -19.26 -0.78 23.73
N VAL A 359 -18.53 -1.63 24.44
CA VAL A 359 -18.56 -1.64 25.91
C VAL A 359 -17.53 -0.65 26.42
N THR A 360 -17.89 0.19 27.39
CA THR A 360 -16.99 1.22 27.92
C THR A 360 -17.15 1.40 29.43
N CYS A 361 -16.11 1.88 30.10
CA CYS A 361 -16.15 2.29 31.51
C CYS A 361 -15.16 3.42 31.76
N ALA A 362 -15.35 4.13 32.88
CA ALA A 362 -14.38 5.13 33.33
C ALA A 362 -13.04 4.45 33.67
N ALA A 363 -11.93 5.04 33.24
CA ALA A 363 -10.61 4.53 33.56
C ALA A 363 -10.21 4.87 35.00
N HIS A 364 -9.22 4.14 35.55
CA HIS A 364 -8.67 4.47 36.86
C HIS A 364 -7.95 5.82 36.83
N VAL A 365 -8.05 6.61 37.90
CA VAL A 365 -7.50 7.98 37.97
C VAL A 365 -6.00 8.06 37.65
N ASP A 366 -5.23 7.05 38.05
CA ASP A 366 -3.77 7.01 37.85
C ASP A 366 -3.36 6.33 36.53
N SER A 367 -4.31 5.92 35.70
CA SER A 367 -4.01 5.20 34.46
C SER A 367 -3.52 6.10 33.33
N GLY A 368 -3.80 7.41 33.42
CA GLY A 368 -3.54 8.37 32.35
C GLY A 368 -4.51 8.27 31.16
N TYR A 369 -5.62 7.53 31.30
CA TYR A 369 -6.72 7.45 30.34
C TYR A 369 -8.00 8.02 30.97
N ASP A 370 -8.92 8.50 30.13
CA ASP A 370 -10.25 8.94 30.56
C ASP A 370 -11.23 7.76 30.63
N PHE A 371 -11.14 6.85 29.67
CA PHE A 371 -12.02 5.68 29.58
C PHE A 371 -11.35 4.46 28.97
N TYR A 372 -11.90 3.29 29.27
CA TYR A 372 -11.60 2.05 28.56
C TYR A 372 -12.74 1.66 27.63
N SER A 373 -12.41 0.94 26.56
CA SER A 373 -13.41 0.40 25.63
C SER A 373 -13.06 -1.01 25.16
N ARG A 374 -14.08 -1.76 24.73
CA ARG A 374 -13.97 -2.99 23.93
C ARG A 374 -15.02 -2.92 22.81
N PHE A 375 -14.69 -3.44 21.64
CA PHE A 375 -15.53 -3.34 20.45
C PHE A 375 -15.91 -4.74 19.95
N PHE A 376 -17.20 -5.03 19.94
CA PHE A 376 -17.75 -6.32 19.52
C PHE A 376 -18.61 -6.17 18.28
N GLY A 377 -18.17 -6.75 17.16
CA GLY A 377 -18.81 -6.57 15.85
C GLY A 377 -19.15 -7.88 15.13
N PRO A 378 -19.77 -8.89 15.78
CA PRO A 378 -19.95 -10.21 15.16
C PRO A 378 -20.79 -10.15 13.87
N ARG A 379 -21.75 -9.21 13.76
CA ARG A 379 -22.50 -8.93 12.52
C ARG A 379 -21.64 -8.35 11.40
N SER A 380 -20.50 -7.77 11.76
CA SER A 380 -19.49 -7.23 10.85
C SER A 380 -18.37 -8.23 10.52
N GLY A 381 -18.51 -9.49 10.97
CA GLY A 381 -17.58 -10.59 10.71
C GLY A 381 -16.38 -10.65 11.66
N VAL A 382 -16.36 -9.85 12.74
CA VAL A 382 -15.29 -9.83 13.72
C VAL A 382 -15.88 -9.87 15.13
N ASP A 383 -15.60 -10.92 15.89
CA ASP A 383 -16.12 -11.07 17.24
C ASP A 383 -15.67 -9.92 18.15
N GLU A 384 -14.36 -9.66 18.19
CA GLU A 384 -13.75 -8.51 18.88
C GLU A 384 -12.66 -7.87 18.00
N ASP A 385 -12.79 -6.58 17.72
CA ASP A 385 -11.81 -5.82 16.94
C ASP A 385 -10.67 -5.32 17.84
N PRO A 386 -9.38 -5.39 17.43
CA PRO A 386 -8.27 -5.01 18.31
C PRO A 386 -8.31 -3.54 18.77
N VAL A 387 -8.43 -2.61 17.82
CA VAL A 387 -8.59 -1.17 18.09
C VAL A 387 -9.43 -0.53 17.00
N THR A 388 -10.54 0.08 17.39
CA THR A 388 -11.53 0.60 16.44
C THR A 388 -11.56 2.13 16.47
N GLY A 389 -10.80 2.76 15.58
CA GLY A 389 -10.75 4.23 15.49
C GLY A 389 -12.14 4.85 15.31
N SER A 390 -12.99 4.29 14.43
CA SER A 390 -14.33 4.82 14.19
C SER A 390 -15.28 4.73 15.40
N ALA A 391 -15.04 3.82 16.35
CA ALA A 391 -15.82 3.77 17.59
C ALA A 391 -15.63 5.05 18.43
N HIS A 392 -14.50 5.73 18.27
CA HIS A 392 -14.21 6.98 18.97
C HIS A 392 -15.00 8.17 18.42
N CYS A 393 -15.58 8.06 17.22
CA CYS A 393 -16.57 9.03 16.73
C CYS A 393 -17.91 8.95 17.51
N ALA A 394 -18.18 7.83 18.19
CA ALA A 394 -19.31 7.67 19.11
C ALA A 394 -18.91 7.90 20.58
N LEU A 395 -17.73 7.41 20.97
CA LEU A 395 -17.25 7.55 22.36
C LEU A 395 -16.92 9.01 22.72
N ALA A 396 -16.31 9.78 21.84
CA ALA A 396 -15.98 11.19 22.13
C ALA A 396 -17.22 12.05 22.46
N PRO A 397 -18.28 12.09 21.64
CA PRO A 397 -19.50 12.82 22.02
C PRO A 397 -20.20 12.21 23.24
N TYR A 398 -20.16 10.88 23.42
CA TYR A 398 -20.73 10.24 24.61
C TYR A 398 -20.03 10.69 25.89
N TRP A 399 -18.70 10.57 25.96
CA TRP A 399 -17.92 10.95 27.14
C TRP A 399 -17.91 12.46 27.40
N ALA A 400 -18.06 13.29 26.36
CA ALA A 400 -18.27 14.73 26.51
C ALA A 400 -19.58 15.10 27.23
N THR A 401 -20.56 14.19 27.32
CA THR A 401 -21.75 14.40 28.15
C THR A 401 -21.52 14.12 29.63
N LEU A 402 -20.45 13.38 29.96
CA LEU A 402 -20.14 12.89 31.31
C LEU A 402 -18.97 13.64 31.95
N LEU A 403 -18.08 14.20 31.13
CA LEU A 403 -16.84 14.83 31.54
C LEU A 403 -16.78 16.28 31.01
N PRO A 404 -16.15 17.22 31.74
CA PRO A 404 -16.13 18.64 31.36
C PRO A 404 -15.23 18.96 30.16
N GLN A 405 -14.31 18.07 29.79
CA GLN A 405 -13.37 18.25 28.69
C GLN A 405 -13.94 17.76 27.35
N THR A 406 -13.30 18.19 26.25
CA THR A 406 -13.63 17.77 24.87
C THR A 406 -12.50 17.00 24.19
N SER A 407 -11.39 16.78 24.90
CA SER A 407 -10.28 15.94 24.46
C SER A 407 -10.12 14.78 25.42
N PHE A 408 -10.05 13.58 24.88
CA PHE A 408 -10.06 12.33 25.63
C PHE A 408 -8.92 11.43 25.18
N ARG A 409 -8.37 10.67 26.11
CA ARG A 409 -7.47 9.56 25.84
C ARG A 409 -8.17 8.25 26.21
N GLY A 410 -8.60 7.53 25.19
CA GLY A 410 -9.21 6.21 25.33
C GLY A 410 -8.16 5.10 25.17
N ARG A 411 -8.35 4.01 25.89
CA ARG A 411 -7.64 2.75 25.63
C ARG A 411 -8.63 1.62 25.34
N GLN A 412 -8.54 1.05 24.15
CA GLN A 412 -9.30 -0.14 23.80
C GLN A 412 -8.58 -1.36 24.36
N GLN A 413 -9.20 -2.07 25.30
CA GLN A 413 -8.62 -3.20 26.03
C GLN A 413 -9.03 -4.55 25.41
N SER A 414 -8.71 -4.72 24.12
CA SER A 414 -8.74 -6.04 23.48
C SER A 414 -7.51 -6.87 23.87
N ALA A 415 -7.39 -8.09 23.35
CA ALA A 415 -6.20 -8.93 23.55
C ALA A 415 -4.89 -8.26 23.08
N ARG A 416 -4.94 -7.38 22.07
CA ARG A 416 -3.76 -6.62 21.60
C ARG A 416 -3.60 -5.28 22.31
N GLY A 417 -4.72 -4.64 22.64
CA GLY A 417 -4.77 -3.32 23.26
C GLY A 417 -4.32 -2.19 22.33
N GLY A 418 -4.80 -0.96 22.56
CA GLY A 418 -4.22 0.21 21.92
C GLY A 418 -4.87 1.53 22.32
N ASP A 419 -4.16 2.61 22.01
CA ASP A 419 -4.46 3.95 22.50
C ASP A 419 -5.02 4.81 21.37
N VAL A 420 -6.14 5.48 21.63
CA VAL A 420 -6.74 6.45 20.71
C VAL A 420 -7.01 7.73 21.48
N SER A 421 -6.39 8.82 21.03
CA SER A 421 -6.78 10.15 21.52
C SER A 421 -7.86 10.72 20.62
N ALA A 422 -8.92 11.29 21.19
CA ALA A 422 -10.04 11.83 20.45
C ALA A 422 -10.36 13.24 20.94
N ARG A 423 -10.44 14.20 20.02
CA ARG A 423 -10.84 15.58 20.31
C ARG A 423 -12.13 15.92 19.56
N LEU A 424 -13.19 16.17 20.31
CA LEU A 424 -14.47 16.63 19.80
C LEU A 424 -14.43 18.14 19.53
N ALA A 425 -14.80 18.55 18.32
CA ALA A 425 -14.88 19.94 17.91
C ALA A 425 -16.11 20.15 17.02
N GLY A 426 -17.22 20.55 17.63
CA GLY A 426 -18.50 20.67 16.95
C GLY A 426 -19.02 19.31 16.47
N ASP A 427 -19.21 19.17 15.16
CA ASP A 427 -19.64 17.94 14.48
C ASP A 427 -18.48 17.06 13.99
N ARG A 428 -17.24 17.40 14.37
CA ARG A 428 -16.02 16.68 13.98
C ARG A 428 -15.34 16.05 15.19
N VAL A 429 -14.72 14.90 14.96
CA VAL A 429 -13.86 14.21 15.91
C VAL A 429 -12.48 14.04 15.26
N PHE A 430 -11.47 14.64 15.88
CA PHE A 430 -10.08 14.47 15.49
C PHE A 430 -9.48 13.31 16.27
N LEU A 431 -9.10 12.26 15.57
CA LEU A 431 -8.50 11.06 16.16
C LEU A 431 -6.99 11.11 15.98
N PHE A 432 -6.25 10.93 17.07
CA PHE A 432 -4.80 10.79 17.04
C PHE A 432 -4.39 9.40 17.49
N GLY A 433 -3.45 8.81 16.76
CA GLY A 433 -2.85 7.53 17.08
C GLY A 433 -1.41 7.40 16.60
N THR A 434 -0.63 6.61 17.32
CA THR A 434 0.72 6.22 16.91
C THR A 434 0.66 4.97 16.01
N ALA A 435 1.74 4.67 15.31
CA ALA A 435 1.84 3.48 14.47
C ALA A 435 3.24 2.88 14.50
N VAL A 436 3.31 1.57 14.30
CA VAL A 436 4.57 0.81 14.25
C VAL A 436 4.58 -0.03 12.97
N LEU A 437 5.61 0.15 12.13
CA LEU A 437 5.84 -0.75 11.00
C LEU A 437 6.38 -2.09 11.51
N THR A 438 5.71 -3.18 11.16
CA THR A 438 6.07 -4.54 11.62
C THR A 438 6.57 -5.46 10.51
N LEU A 439 6.16 -5.21 9.26
CA LEU A 439 6.63 -5.98 8.11
C LEU A 439 6.73 -5.08 6.88
N ARG A 440 7.75 -5.34 6.05
CA ARG A 440 7.87 -4.78 4.70
C ARG A 440 8.22 -5.89 3.73
N GLY A 441 7.53 -5.93 2.61
CA GLY A 441 7.72 -6.94 1.58
C GLY A 441 7.25 -6.48 0.21
N ARG A 442 7.17 -7.42 -0.71
CA ARG A 442 6.68 -7.22 -2.07
C ARG A 442 5.63 -8.28 -2.38
N LEU A 443 4.50 -7.84 -2.93
CA LEU A 443 3.50 -8.73 -3.52
C LEU A 443 3.99 -9.15 -4.90
N LEU A 444 4.17 -10.44 -5.11
CA LEU A 444 4.39 -11.00 -6.43
C LEU A 444 3.01 -11.34 -7.02
N ALA A 445 2.82 -11.12 -8.33
CA ALA A 445 1.60 -11.52 -9.01
C ALA A 445 1.62 -13.02 -9.35
#